data_AF-A0A142XAC8-F1
#
_entry.id   AF-A0A142XAC8-F1
#
_cell.length_a   1.000
_cell.length_b   1.000
_cell.length_c   1.000
_cell.angle_alpha   90.00
_cell.angle_beta   90.00
_cell.angle_gamma   90.00
#
_symmetry.space_group_name_H-M   'P 1'
#
loop_
_entity.id
_entity.type
_entity.pdbx_description
1 polymer ?
#
loop_
_entity_poly.entity_id
_entity_poly.type
_entity_poly.pdbx_seq_one_letter_code
_entity_poly.pdbx_strand_id
1 'polypeptide(L)'
;MPAPVMSSIVRTILSEDLDLSADEVIQKAKSRGVTAPDRVVRTTAHNIKSELKKKAAKAVPVAAAARTTRAPEPAAVAASVPEPVSSHSGPDLTSVLANVALVNSVLVGCGGAEPARQVAAAVRACGGVESFLQHLDVVTGIRGPSPA
;
A
#
# COMPACT_ATOMS: atom_id res chain seq x y z
N MET A 1 21.09 21.37 -1.43
CA MET A 1 19.96 21.47 -0.47
C MET A 1 19.03 20.29 -0.72
N PRO A 2 18.91 19.31 0.18
CA PRO A 2 18.05 18.13 -0.03
C PRO A 2 16.58 18.55 -0.05
N ALA A 3 15.82 18.11 -1.05
CA ALA A 3 14.40 18.42 -1.15
C ALA A 3 13.67 17.98 0.14
N PRO A 4 12.91 18.86 0.79
CA PRO A 4 12.20 18.49 2.00
C PRO A 4 11.19 17.40 1.63
N VAL A 5 11.44 16.21 2.13
CA VAL A 5 10.63 15.02 1.87
C VAL A 5 9.23 15.34 2.37
N MET A 6 8.24 15.41 1.48
CA MET A 6 6.83 15.74 1.72
C MET A 6 6.31 15.19 3.07
N SER A 7 6.64 13.93 3.39
CA SER A 7 6.25 13.26 4.63
C SER A 7 6.79 13.92 5.90
N SER A 8 7.98 14.51 5.87
CA SER A 8 8.57 15.24 6.99
C SER A 8 7.80 16.53 7.25
N ILE A 9 7.50 17.31 6.20
CA ILE A 9 6.71 18.55 6.32
C ILE A 9 5.31 18.24 6.85
N VAL A 10 4.63 17.26 6.28
CA VAL A 10 3.29 16.86 6.68
C VAL A 10 3.27 16.35 8.13
N ARG A 11 4.30 15.59 8.55
CA ARG A 11 4.45 15.18 9.94
C ARG A 11 4.67 16.37 10.87
N THR A 12 5.51 17.33 10.53
CA THR A 12 5.72 18.54 11.35
C THR A 12 4.41 19.31 11.54
N ILE A 13 3.63 19.52 10.46
CA ILE A 13 2.33 20.22 10.54
C ILE A 13 1.34 19.47 11.42
N LEU A 14 1.24 18.14 11.26
CA LEU A 14 0.34 17.30 12.06
C LEU A 14 0.81 17.06 13.49
N SER A 15 2.11 17.25 13.77
CA SER A 15 2.65 17.20 15.13
C SER A 15 2.46 18.52 15.87
N GLU A 16 2.40 19.66 15.15
CA GLU A 16 1.98 20.95 15.71
C GLU A 16 0.49 20.92 16.08
N ASP A 17 -0.38 20.48 15.14
CA ASP A 17 -1.84 20.42 15.35
C ASP A 17 -2.44 19.14 14.73
N LEU A 18 -2.88 18.22 15.59
CA LEU A 18 -3.45 16.92 15.15
C LEU A 18 -4.87 17.04 14.60
N ASP A 19 -5.62 18.08 14.94
CA ASP A 19 -7.03 18.24 14.61
C ASP A 19 -7.28 18.95 13.27
N LEU A 20 -6.23 19.40 12.59
CA LEU A 20 -6.35 20.02 11.26
C LEU A 20 -7.05 19.10 10.26
N SER A 21 -7.86 19.73 9.41
CA SER A 21 -8.48 19.10 8.26
C SER A 21 -7.44 18.82 7.16
N ALA A 22 -7.74 17.87 6.27
CA ALA A 22 -6.80 17.52 5.21
C ALA A 22 -6.51 18.70 4.27
N ASP A 23 -7.49 19.58 4.04
CA ASP A 23 -7.35 20.72 3.13
C ASP A 23 -6.46 21.81 3.74
N GLU A 24 -6.52 22.03 5.06
CA GLU A 24 -5.60 22.93 5.76
C GLU A 24 -4.16 22.40 5.77
N VAL A 25 -3.99 21.08 5.92
CA VAL A 25 -2.68 20.42 5.81
C VAL A 25 -2.11 20.60 4.41
N ILE A 26 -2.92 20.50 3.36
CA ILE A 26 -2.50 20.75 1.97
C ILE A 26 -2.07 22.22 1.80
N GLN A 27 -2.86 23.17 2.32
CA GLN A 27 -2.54 24.59 2.22
C GLN A 27 -1.23 24.93 2.93
N LYS A 28 -1.04 24.47 4.17
CA LYS A 28 0.23 24.65 4.92
C LYS A 28 1.40 23.92 4.26
N ALA A 29 1.19 22.73 3.70
CA ALA A 29 2.24 21.97 3.01
C ALA A 29 2.69 22.70 1.73
N LYS A 30 1.75 23.22 0.92
CA LYS A 30 2.06 24.04 -0.27
C LYS A 30 2.81 25.31 0.09
N SER A 31 2.43 26.00 1.17
CA SER A 31 3.16 27.18 1.67
C SER A 31 4.58 26.86 2.12
N ARG A 32 4.87 25.60 2.47
CA ARG A 32 6.22 25.10 2.83
C ARG A 32 6.97 24.46 1.64
N GLY A 33 6.47 24.64 0.42
CA GLY A 33 7.16 24.22 -0.81
C GLY A 33 6.84 22.79 -1.27
N VAL A 34 5.79 22.15 -0.75
CA VAL A 34 5.33 20.85 -1.25
C VAL A 34 4.60 21.06 -2.59
N THR A 35 5.21 20.61 -3.68
CA THR A 35 4.67 20.60 -5.05
C THR A 35 3.96 19.30 -5.43
N ALA A 36 3.76 18.40 -4.47
CA ALA A 36 3.08 17.12 -4.72
C ALA A 36 1.58 17.32 -5.01
N PRO A 37 0.94 16.42 -5.78
CA PRO A 37 -0.50 16.47 -6.03
C PRO A 37 -1.31 16.37 -4.74
N ASP A 38 -2.39 17.15 -4.63
CA ASP A 38 -3.25 17.24 -3.44
C ASP A 38 -3.75 15.88 -2.95
N ARG A 39 -4.05 14.97 -3.88
CA ARG A 39 -4.46 13.59 -3.58
C ARG A 39 -3.40 12.81 -2.81
N VAL A 40 -2.13 13.00 -3.18
CA VAL A 40 -0.99 12.34 -2.54
C VAL A 40 -0.78 12.92 -1.14
N VAL A 41 -0.80 14.25 -1.01
CA VAL A 41 -0.65 14.94 0.28
C VAL A 41 -1.77 14.54 1.25
N ARG A 42 -3.02 14.48 0.78
CA ARG A 42 -4.17 14.02 1.57
C ARG A 42 -3.98 12.60 2.10
N THR A 43 -3.55 11.68 1.24
CA THR A 43 -3.32 10.28 1.61
C THR A 43 -2.19 10.16 2.64
N THR A 44 -1.09 10.88 2.44
CA THR A 44 0.03 10.92 3.38
C THR A 44 -0.37 11.54 4.72
N ALA A 45 -1.19 12.61 4.72
CA ALA A 45 -1.70 13.23 5.94
C ALA A 45 -2.58 12.26 6.75
N HIS A 46 -3.49 11.52 6.10
CA HIS A 46 -4.30 10.51 6.78
C HIS A 46 -3.46 9.37 7.38
N ASN A 47 -2.45 8.90 6.64
CA ASN A 47 -1.55 7.84 7.13
C ASN A 47 -0.74 8.32 8.33
N ILE A 48 -0.16 9.52 8.26
CA ILE A 48 0.64 10.10 9.35
C ILE A 48 -0.24 10.42 10.57
N LYS A 49 -1.44 10.99 10.37
CA LYS A 49 -2.39 11.28 11.45
C LYS A 49 -2.83 10.01 12.15
N SER A 50 -3.10 8.93 11.39
CA SER A 50 -3.43 7.62 11.96
C SER A 50 -2.27 7.02 12.76
N GLU A 51 -1.04 7.14 12.25
CA GLU A 51 0.16 6.69 12.96
C GLU A 51 0.42 7.51 14.23
N LEU A 52 0.24 8.84 14.20
CA LEU A 52 0.39 9.70 15.37
C LEU A 52 -0.70 9.42 16.41
N LYS A 53 -1.96 9.23 15.99
CA LYS A 53 -3.06 8.85 16.88
C LYS A 53 -2.85 7.47 17.50
N LYS A 54 -2.36 6.49 16.72
CA LYS A 54 -2.02 5.14 17.21
C LYS A 54 -0.84 5.18 18.18
N LYS A 55 0.17 6.01 17.91
CA LYS A 55 1.30 6.22 18.85
C LYS A 55 0.88 6.93 20.12
N ALA A 56 0.01 7.94 20.03
CA ALA A 56 -0.56 8.61 21.19
C ALA A 56 -1.43 7.65 22.02
N ALA A 57 -2.22 6.79 21.38
CA ALA A 57 -2.99 5.75 22.07
C ALA A 57 -2.09 4.67 22.72
N LYS A 58 -0.93 4.36 22.12
CA LYS A 58 0.06 3.43 22.69
C LYS A 58 0.91 4.06 23.80
N ALA A 59 0.93 5.39 23.91
CA ALA A 59 1.62 6.13 24.96
C ALA A 59 0.77 6.34 26.23
N VAL A 60 -0.53 6.00 26.18
CA VAL A 60 -1.32 5.84 27.40
C VAL A 60 -1.02 4.44 27.94
N PRO A 61 -0.41 4.29 29.14
CA PRO A 61 -0.37 3.00 29.79
C PRO A 61 -1.81 2.69 30.18
N VAL A 62 -2.53 1.94 29.33
CA VAL A 62 -3.79 1.33 29.75
C VAL A 62 -3.43 0.25 30.75
N ALA A 63 -3.45 0.68 32.01
CA ALA A 63 -3.49 -0.16 33.18
C ALA A 63 -4.58 -1.24 33.04
N ALA A 64 -4.29 -2.38 33.66
CA ALA A 64 -5.03 -3.62 33.62
C ALA A 64 -6.56 -3.51 33.86
N ALA A 65 -7.31 -4.31 33.11
CA ALA A 65 -8.52 -5.00 33.57
C ALA A 65 -8.63 -6.29 32.72
N ALA A 66 -8.11 -7.42 33.19
CA ALA A 66 -8.82 -8.38 34.05
C ALA A 66 -10.05 -9.01 33.36
N ARG A 67 -9.97 -10.35 33.24
CA ARG A 67 -10.85 -11.30 32.57
C ARG A 67 -12.33 -11.17 32.98
N THR A 68 -13.25 -11.52 32.08
CA THR A 68 -14.41 -12.35 32.43
C THR A 68 -14.75 -13.26 31.26
N THR A 69 -14.43 -14.53 31.43
CA THR A 69 -15.03 -15.68 30.75
C THR A 69 -16.52 -15.73 31.04
N ARG A 70 -17.36 -15.81 30.01
CA ARG A 70 -18.70 -16.39 30.14
C ARG A 70 -18.89 -17.41 29.03
N ALA A 71 -18.88 -18.68 29.41
CA ALA A 71 -19.28 -19.80 28.57
C ALA A 71 -20.80 -19.72 28.31
N PRO A 72 -21.28 -19.98 27.08
CA PRO A 72 -22.66 -20.34 26.85
C PRO A 72 -22.77 -21.87 26.76
N GLU A 73 -23.50 -22.44 27.72
CA GLU A 73 -24.00 -23.82 27.74
C GLU A 73 -25.06 -24.03 26.62
N PRO A 74 -25.22 -25.26 26.07
CA PRO A 74 -25.78 -25.48 24.74
C PRO A 74 -27.30 -25.69 24.74
N ALA A 75 -27.98 -25.13 23.74
CA ALA A 75 -29.35 -25.47 23.39
C ALA A 75 -29.43 -25.80 21.90
N ALA A 76 -30.09 -26.91 21.62
CA ALA A 76 -30.08 -27.63 20.36
C ALA A 76 -31.04 -27.04 19.30
N VAL A 77 -30.70 -27.36 18.04
CA VAL A 77 -31.52 -27.47 16.80
C VAL A 77 -32.46 -26.33 16.39
N ALA A 78 -32.16 -25.72 15.24
CA ALA A 78 -32.97 -25.88 14.01
C ALA A 78 -32.26 -25.25 12.79
N ALA A 79 -32.37 -25.92 11.66
CA ALA A 79 -31.73 -25.60 10.39
C ALA A 79 -32.15 -24.25 9.81
N SER A 80 -31.17 -23.46 9.40
CA SER A 80 -31.21 -22.56 8.25
C SER A 80 -29.75 -22.32 7.88
N VAL A 81 -29.29 -22.93 6.81
CA VAL A 81 -27.98 -22.63 6.20
C VAL A 81 -28.04 -21.18 5.71
N PRO A 82 -27.25 -20.25 6.25
CA PRO A 82 -26.90 -19.06 5.50
C PRO A 82 -25.68 -19.44 4.67
N GLU A 83 -25.84 -19.37 3.35
CA GLU A 83 -24.71 -19.33 2.42
C GLU A 83 -23.64 -18.35 2.92
N PRO A 84 -22.34 -18.62 2.68
CA PRO A 84 -21.27 -17.70 3.05
C PRO A 84 -21.37 -16.48 2.16
N VAL A 85 -22.16 -15.49 2.57
CA VAL A 85 -22.13 -14.16 1.99
C VAL A 85 -20.74 -13.59 2.24
N SER A 86 -19.95 -13.62 1.17
CA SER A 86 -18.65 -12.98 1.04
C SER A 86 -18.75 -11.55 1.57
N SER A 87 -18.34 -11.39 2.82
CA SER A 87 -18.08 -10.09 3.41
C SER A 87 -16.85 -9.54 2.71
N HIS A 88 -17.09 -8.77 1.63
CA HIS A 88 -16.11 -7.87 1.04
C HIS A 88 -15.83 -6.76 2.06
N SER A 89 -15.01 -7.07 3.06
CA SER A 89 -14.58 -6.14 4.10
C SER A 89 -13.10 -5.82 3.91
N GLY A 90 -12.83 -4.85 3.02
CA GLY A 90 -11.52 -4.23 2.85
C GLY A 90 -10.53 -5.01 1.99
N PRO A 91 -9.48 -4.34 1.46
CA PRO A 91 -8.36 -5.04 0.85
C PRO A 91 -7.74 -5.95 1.90
N ASP A 92 -7.91 -7.26 1.73
CA ASP A 92 -7.33 -8.27 2.59
C ASP A 92 -5.82 -8.00 2.65
N LEU A 93 -5.30 -7.63 3.82
CA LEU A 93 -3.90 -7.27 3.99
C LEU A 93 -2.98 -8.40 3.52
N THR A 94 -3.46 -9.65 3.60
CA THR A 94 -2.79 -10.84 3.07
C THR A 94 -2.56 -10.73 1.56
N SER A 95 -3.56 -10.26 0.81
CA SER A 95 -3.45 -10.04 -0.64
C SER A 95 -2.47 -8.92 -0.99
N VAL A 96 -2.45 -7.83 -0.21
CA VAL A 96 -1.52 -6.72 -0.41
C VAL A 96 -0.09 -7.15 -0.11
N LEU A 97 0.12 -7.92 0.97
CA LEU A 97 1.43 -8.47 1.33
C LEU A 97 1.94 -9.44 0.26
N ALA A 98 1.08 -10.29 -0.28
CA ALA A 98 1.42 -11.19 -1.39
C ALA A 98 1.84 -10.40 -2.64
N ASN A 99 1.11 -9.33 -2.98
CA ASN A 99 1.46 -8.46 -4.10
C ASN A 99 2.80 -7.75 -3.89
N VAL A 100 3.09 -7.26 -2.69
CA VAL A 100 4.38 -6.63 -2.36
C VAL A 100 5.53 -7.62 -2.46
N ALA A 101 5.33 -8.86 -1.99
CA ALA A 101 6.33 -9.91 -2.12
C ALA A 101 6.63 -10.23 -3.59
N LEU A 102 5.60 -10.31 -4.44
CA LEU A 102 5.74 -10.55 -5.87
C LEU A 102 6.50 -9.40 -6.56
N VAL A 103 6.15 -8.15 -6.27
CA VAL A 103 6.86 -6.98 -6.82
C VAL A 103 8.33 -7.00 -6.39
N ASN A 104 8.63 -7.30 -5.12
CA ASN A 104 10.01 -7.40 -4.65
C ASN A 104 10.79 -8.49 -5.38
N SER A 105 10.18 -9.66 -5.63
CA SER A 105 10.80 -10.71 -6.44
C SER A 105 11.11 -10.25 -7.86
N VAL A 106 10.19 -9.52 -8.50
CA VAL A 106 10.41 -8.93 -9.84
C VAL A 106 11.56 -7.90 -9.80
N LEU A 107 11.60 -7.05 -8.78
CA LEU A 107 12.68 -6.08 -8.61
C LEU A 107 14.04 -6.76 -8.49
N VAL A 108 14.14 -7.83 -7.72
CA VAL A 108 15.37 -8.62 -7.58
C VAL A 108 15.75 -9.26 -8.92
N GLY A 109 14.79 -9.90 -9.61
CA GLY A 109 15.03 -10.53 -10.90
C GLY A 109 15.44 -9.55 -12.01
N CYS A 110 14.94 -8.32 -11.97
CA CYS A 110 15.28 -7.26 -12.92
C CYS A 110 16.54 -6.45 -12.55
N GLY A 111 17.16 -6.69 -11.38
CA GLY A 111 18.31 -5.90 -10.92
C GLY A 111 17.95 -4.49 -10.41
N GLY A 112 16.70 -4.26 -10.02
CA GLY A 112 16.22 -3.01 -9.43
C GLY A 112 14.89 -2.51 -10.00
N ALA A 113 14.46 -1.34 -9.52
CA ALA A 113 13.18 -0.74 -9.91
C ALA A 113 13.18 -0.08 -11.28
N GLU A 114 14.34 0.40 -11.75
CA GLU A 114 14.43 1.07 -13.04
C GLU A 114 14.27 0.08 -14.21
N PRO A 115 14.96 -1.07 -14.24
CA PRO A 115 14.75 -2.05 -15.30
C PRO A 115 13.35 -2.66 -15.26
N ALA A 116 12.79 -2.92 -14.06
CA ALA A 116 11.41 -3.40 -13.92
C ALA A 116 10.38 -2.41 -14.50
N ARG A 117 10.60 -1.10 -14.32
CA ARG A 117 9.77 -0.05 -14.94
C ARG A 117 9.89 -0.05 -16.46
N GLN A 118 11.09 -0.24 -17.01
CA GLN A 118 11.28 -0.33 -18.46
C GLN A 118 10.54 -1.53 -19.05
N VAL A 119 10.58 -2.69 -18.41
CA VAL A 119 9.81 -3.88 -18.82
C VAL A 119 8.32 -3.59 -18.78
N ALA A 120 7.81 -2.98 -17.70
CA ALA A 120 6.40 -2.61 -17.61
C ALA A 120 5.97 -1.60 -18.71
N ALA A 121 6.85 -0.65 -19.05
CA ALA A 121 6.62 0.29 -20.15
C ALA A 121 6.59 -0.42 -21.51
N ALA A 122 7.50 -1.37 -21.74
CA ALA A 122 7.53 -2.18 -22.96
C ALA A 122 6.26 -3.04 -23.11
N VAL A 123 5.82 -3.72 -22.04
CA VAL A 123 4.58 -4.50 -22.03
C VAL A 123 3.38 -3.61 -22.38
N ARG A 124 3.32 -2.39 -21.82
CA ARG A 124 2.26 -1.43 -22.15
C ARG A 124 2.34 -0.98 -23.61
N ALA A 125 3.53 -0.70 -24.12
CA ALA A 125 3.74 -0.28 -25.52
C ALA A 125 3.37 -1.39 -26.52
N CYS A 126 3.57 -2.65 -26.15
CA CYS A 126 3.16 -3.82 -26.95
C CYS A 126 1.65 -4.09 -26.90
N GLY A 127 0.87 -3.39 -26.08
CA GLY A 127 -0.57 -3.59 -25.96
C GLY A 127 -0.97 -4.69 -24.96
N GLY A 128 -0.03 -5.22 -24.17
CA GLY A 128 -0.31 -6.25 -23.17
C GLY A 128 0.81 -7.29 -23.05
N VAL A 129 0.65 -8.19 -22.07
CA VAL A 129 1.63 -9.24 -21.77
C VAL A 129 1.72 -10.25 -22.91
N GLU A 130 0.59 -10.71 -23.44
CA GLU A 130 0.55 -11.69 -24.53
C GLU A 130 1.29 -11.21 -25.79
N SER A 131 1.01 -9.97 -26.22
CA SER A 131 1.71 -9.38 -27.36
C SER A 131 3.20 -9.20 -27.07
N PHE A 132 3.58 -8.79 -25.86
CA PHE A 132 4.99 -8.67 -25.48
C PHE A 132 5.71 -10.03 -25.52
N LEU A 133 5.10 -11.10 -25.02
CA LEU A 133 5.66 -12.46 -25.07
C LEU A 133 5.83 -12.94 -26.51
N GLN A 134 4.82 -12.70 -27.36
CA GLN A 134 4.92 -13.03 -28.78
C GLN A 134 6.08 -12.29 -29.46
N HIS A 135 6.31 -11.02 -29.12
CA HIS A 135 7.48 -10.28 -29.62
C HIS A 135 8.80 -10.82 -29.06
N LEU A 136 8.82 -11.23 -27.79
CA LEU A 136 10.01 -11.85 -27.19
C LEU A 136 10.36 -13.16 -27.89
N ASP A 137 9.39 -14.03 -28.19
CA ASP A 137 9.62 -15.29 -28.90
C ASP A 137 10.19 -15.06 -30.32
N VAL A 138 9.73 -14.01 -31.00
CA VAL A 138 10.30 -13.61 -32.29
C VAL A 138 11.75 -13.14 -32.11
N VAL A 139 12.03 -12.31 -31.11
CA VAL A 139 13.38 -11.78 -30.86
C VAL A 139 14.35 -12.88 -30.44
N THR A 140 13.93 -13.83 -29.61
CA THR A 140 14.75 -14.96 -29.19
C THR A 140 14.99 -15.94 -30.33
N GLY A 141 14.02 -16.12 -31.24
CA GLY A 141 14.19 -16.88 -32.47
C GLY A 141 15.22 -16.26 -33.43
N ILE A 142 15.25 -14.92 -33.55
CA ILE A 142 16.21 -14.20 -34.40
C ILE A 142 17.61 -14.17 -33.76
N ARG A 143 17.68 -14.08 -32.42
CA ARG A 143 18.92 -14.16 -31.64
C ARG A 143 19.35 -15.60 -31.34
N GLY A 144 18.98 -16.55 -32.22
CA GLY A 144 19.33 -17.97 -32.09
C GLY A 144 20.79 -18.20 -31.66
N PRO A 145 21.06 -19.32 -30.95
CA PRO A 145 22.25 -19.52 -30.14
C PRO A 145 23.50 -19.19 -30.94
N SER A 146 24.29 -18.24 -30.45
CA SER A 146 25.63 -18.01 -31.01
C SER A 146 26.35 -19.36 -31.02
N PRO A 147 26.86 -19.84 -32.17
CA PRO A 147 27.77 -20.98 -32.14
C PRO A 147 28.97 -20.59 -31.27
N ALA A 148 29.33 -21.51 -30.38
CA ALA A 148 30.39 -21.38 -29.39
C ALA A 148 31.77 -21.17 -30.03
#